data_AF-A0A952MJZ4-F1
#
_entry.id   AF-A0A952MJZ4-F1
#
_cell.length_a   1.000
_cell.length_b   1.000
_cell.length_c   1.000
_cell.angle_alpha   90.00
_cell.angle_beta   90.00
_cell.angle_gamma   90.00
#
_symmetry.space_group_name_H-M   'P 1'
#
loop_
_entity.id
_entity.type
_entity.pdbx_description
1 polymer ?
#
loop_
_entity_poly.entity_id
_entity_poly.type
_entity_poly.pdbx_seq_one_letter_code
_entity_poly.pdbx_strand_id
1 'polypeptide(L)' 'MGYIKEPKGIDFVVDPTPLSIADKKRISEVIAFYKATGRKMPKKTSTRKKEVTNTSKKKVLA' A
#
# COMPACT_ATOMS: atom_id res chain seq x y z
N MET A 1 -3.29 -26.00 -22.67
CA MET A 1 -2.59 -25.82 -21.37
C MET A 1 -1.20 -26.41 -21.51
N GLY A 2 -0.17 -25.58 -21.69
CA GLY A 2 1.20 -26.03 -21.97
C GLY A 2 1.98 -26.33 -20.70
N TYR A 3 2.60 -27.52 -20.64
CA TYR A 3 3.53 -27.90 -19.58
C TYR A 3 4.84 -27.13 -19.75
N ILE A 4 5.03 -26.06 -18.98
CA ILE A 4 6.35 -25.43 -18.83
C ILE A 4 7.10 -26.30 -17.81
N LYS A 5 8.04 -27.13 -18.30
CA LYS A 5 9.00 -27.82 -17.43
C LYS A 5 10.00 -26.80 -16.91
N GLU A 6 10.16 -26.71 -15.60
CA GLU A 6 11.23 -25.92 -15.01
C GLU A 6 12.60 -26.44 -15.51
N PRO A 7 13.49 -25.56 -15.99
CA PRO A 7 14.80 -25.94 -16.48
C PRO A 7 15.64 -26.54 -15.33
N LYS A 8 16.29 -27.68 -15.61
CA LYS A 8 17.16 -28.35 -14.63
C LYS A 8 18.32 -27.43 -14.25
N GLY A 9 18.41 -27.07 -12.96
CA GLY A 9 19.52 -26.28 -12.40
C GLY A 9 19.22 -24.79 -12.18
N ILE A 10 17.96 -24.36 -12.20
CA ILE A 10 17.57 -23.00 -11.77
C ILE A 10 16.89 -23.10 -10.41
N ASP A 11 17.58 -22.64 -9.36
CA ASP A 11 16.99 -22.43 -8.05
C ASP A 11 16.36 -21.04 -8.00
N PHE A 12 15.04 -20.97 -7.79
CA PHE A 12 14.38 -19.72 -7.46
C PHE A 12 14.71 -19.35 -6.01
N VAL A 13 15.80 -18.60 -5.82
CA VAL A 13 16.11 -17.98 -4.54
C VAL A 13 15.18 -16.79 -4.36
N VAL A 14 14.05 -17.02 -3.71
CA VAL A 14 13.12 -15.95 -3.33
C VAL A 14 13.71 -15.28 -2.09
N ASP A 15 14.52 -14.25 -2.30
CA ASP A 15 15.02 -13.42 -1.22
C ASP A 15 13.85 -12.80 -0.44
N PRO A 16 13.92 -12.73 0.90
CA PRO A 16 12.91 -12.01 1.66
C PRO A 16 12.90 -10.55 1.20
N THR A 17 11.70 -10.03 0.90
CA THR A 17 11.54 -8.65 0.45
C THR A 17 12.18 -7.70 1.49
N PRO A 18 13.26 -6.98 1.12
CA PRO A 18 13.99 -6.17 2.08
C PRO A 18 13.08 -5.00 2.53
N LEU A 19 12.88 -4.89 3.85
CA LEU A 19 12.11 -3.77 4.41
C LEU A 19 12.88 -2.46 4.22
N SER A 20 12.23 -1.48 3.59
CA SER A 20 12.75 -0.11 3.51
C SER A 20 12.92 0.49 4.91
N ILE A 21 13.86 1.44 5.06
CA ILE A 21 14.07 2.18 6.32
C ILE A 21 12.76 2.82 6.80
N ALA A 22 11.95 3.33 5.87
CA ALA A 22 10.66 3.92 6.18
C ALA A 22 9.67 2.91 6.78
N ASP A 23 9.68 1.67 6.27
CA ASP A 23 8.78 0.63 6.73
C ASP A 23 9.24 0.06 8.07
N LYS A 24 10.55 -0.09 8.29
CA LYS A 24 11.11 -0.43 9.61
C LYS A 24 10.68 0.56 10.68
N LYS A 25 10.73 1.86 10.37
CA LYS A 25 10.29 2.92 11.28
C LYS A 25 8.78 2.82 11.58
N ARG A 26 7.95 2.67 10.55
CA ARG A 26 6.49 2.52 10.71
C ARG A 26 6.13 1.30 11.56
N ILE A 27 6.76 0.15 11.31
CA ILE A 27 6.54 -1.07 12.09
C ILE A 27 6.90 -0.83 13.56
N SER A 28 8.04 -0.21 13.82
CA SER A 28 8.48 0.13 15.18
C SER A 28 7.46 1.02 15.92
N GLU A 29 6.97 2.08 15.26
CA GLU A 29 5.96 2.99 15.81
C GLU A 29 4.64 2.27 16.13
N VAL A 30 4.17 1.41 15.23
CA VAL A 30 2.94 0.63 15.42
C VAL A 30 3.08 -0.33 16.60
N ILE A 31 4.23 -1.01 16.73
CA ILE A 31 4.50 -1.93 17.84
C ILE A 31 4.56 -1.16 19.17
N ALA A 32 5.27 -0.03 19.21
CA ALA A 32 5.37 0.80 20.40
C ALA A 32 3.99 1.29 20.86
N PHE A 33 3.15 1.74 19.92
CA PHE A 33 1.78 2.15 20.20
C PHE A 33 0.94 1.00 20.78
N TYR A 34 1.03 -0.19 20.21
CA TYR A 34 0.30 -1.36 20.71
C TYR A 34 0.76 -1.76 22.11
N LYS A 35 2.06 -1.74 22.38
CA LYS A 35 2.60 -2.04 23.72
C LYS A 35 2.12 -1.04 24.77
N ALA A 36 2.02 0.24 24.42
CA ALA A 36 1.59 1.29 25.34
C ALA A 36 0.08 1.28 25.60
N THR A 37 -0.74 1.03 24.57
CA THR A 37 -2.21 1.21 24.63
C THR A 37 -3.00 -0.08 24.68
N GLY A 38 -2.40 -1.22 24.31
CA GLY A 38 -3.08 -2.50 24.10
C GLY A 38 -4.06 -2.49 22.91
N ARG A 39 -4.11 -1.41 22.12
CA ARG A 39 -5.06 -1.23 21.02
C ARG A 39 -4.34 -1.13 19.68
N LYS A 40 -5.01 -1.57 18.61
CA LYS A 40 -4.47 -1.48 17.25
C LYS A 40 -4.42 -0.02 16.79
N MET A 41 -3.31 0.39 16.15
CA MET A 41 -3.18 1.75 15.63
C MET A 41 -4.23 1.99 14.52
N PRO A 42 -5.00 3.09 14.56
CA PRO A 42 -6.01 3.37 13.55
C PRO A 42 -5.34 3.56 12.19
N LYS A 43 -5.85 2.85 11.17
CA LYS A 43 -5.35 2.95 9.80
C LYS A 43 -5.62 4.37 9.30
N LYS A 44 -4.57 5.11 8.91
CA LYS A 44 -4.74 6.39 8.21
C LYS A 44 -5.39 6.11 6.85
N THR A 45 -6.72 6.20 6.77
CA THR A 45 -7.43 6.20 5.49
C THR A 45 -7.06 7.49 4.78
N SER A 46 -6.27 7.38 3.71
CA SER A 46 -6.06 8.51 2.81
C SER A 46 -7.41 8.86 2.20
N THR A 47 -8.05 9.89 2.72
CA THR A 47 -9.22 10.50 2.08
C THR A 47 -8.70 11.21 0.84
N ARG A 48 -8.64 10.50 -0.28
CA ARG A 48 -8.42 11.12 -1.58
C ARG A 48 -9.63 12.02 -1.81
N LYS A 49 -9.51 13.31 -1.49
CA LYS A 49 -10.56 14.31 -1.75
C LYS A 49 -10.84 14.23 -3.25
N LYS A 50 -12.00 13.66 -3.63
CA LYS A 50 -12.48 13.75 -5.00
C LYS A 50 -12.83 15.22 -5.21
N GLU A 51 -12.00 15.92 -5.97
CA GLU A 51 -12.31 17.25 -6.45
C GLU A 51 -13.53 17.13 -7.37
N VAL A 52 -14.69 17.56 -6.88
CA VAL A 52 -15.92 17.59 -7.66
C VAL A 52 -15.83 18.81 -8.57
N THR A 53 -15.36 18.63 -9.80
CA THR A 53 -15.40 19.69 -10.82
C THR A 53 -16.84 19.86 -11.30
N ASN A 54 -17.47 20.95 -10.88
CA ASN A 54 -18.86 21.24 -11.19
C ASN A 54 -18.94 21.91 -12.57
N THR A 55 -19.02 21.11 -13.65
CA THR A 55 -18.97 21.60 -15.05
C THR A 55 -20.31 22.07 -15.63
N SER A 56 -21.37 22.23 -14.84
CA SER A 56 -22.73 22.44 -15.38
C SER A 56 -23.19 23.90 -15.56
N LYS A 57 -22.37 24.93 -15.31
CA LYS A 57 -22.82 26.35 -15.41
C LYS A 57 -22.47 27.09 -16.71
N LYS A 58 -21.88 26.46 -17.74
CA LYS A 58 -21.41 27.18 -18.94
C LYS A 58 -22.38 27.19 -20.14
N LYS A 59 -23.65 26.80 -19.97
CA LYS A 59 -24.64 26.75 -21.06
C LYS A 59 -25.81 27.72 -20.89
N VAL A 60 -25.55 28.91 -20.36
CA VAL A 60 -26.42 30.08 -20.46
C VAL A 60 -25.51 31.21 -20.93
N LEU A 61 -25.83 31.85 -22.06
CA LEU A 61 -25.01 32.73 -22.91
C LEU A 61 -24.53 32.05 -24.20
N ALA A 62 -25.50 31.66 -25.03
CA ALA A 62 -25.41 31.63 -26.49
C ALA A 62 -26.74 32.15 -27.04
#